data_AF-A0A3S0CZJ5-F1
#
_entry.id   AF-A0A3S0CZJ5-F1
#
_cell.length_a   1.000
_cell.length_b   1.000
_cell.length_c   1.000
_cell.angle_alpha   90.00
_cell.angle_beta   90.00
_cell.angle_gamma   90.00
#
_symmetry.space_group_name_H-M   'P 1'
#
loop_
_entity.id
_entity.type
_entity.pdbx_description
1 polymer ?
#
loop_
_entity_poly.entity_id
_entity_poly.type
_entity_poly.pdbx_seq_one_letter_code
_entity_poly.pdbx_strand_id
1 'polypeptide(L)' 'MKSRFARRSLLSLALVLGLSSLAHADVTLLNVSYDPTRELYQDYNAAFAKYWKAKTKEDVTVKASHGGSGKQARSVID' A
#
# COMPACT_ATOMS: atom_id res chain seq x y z
N MET A 1 -43.94 16.52 16.63
CA MET A 1 -42.63 16.28 17.27
C MET A 1 -41.88 15.04 16.74
N LYS A 2 -42.57 13.95 16.37
CA LYS A 2 -41.96 12.66 15.96
C LYS A 2 -41.11 12.69 14.68
N SER A 3 -41.48 13.50 13.66
CA SER A 3 -40.72 13.55 12.38
C SER A 3 -39.37 14.28 12.49
N ARG A 4 -39.22 15.21 13.44
CA ARG A 4 -37.94 15.89 13.69
C ARG A 4 -36.94 14.96 14.39
N PHE A 5 -37.43 14.04 15.21
CA PHE A 5 -36.61 12.99 15.84
C PHE A 5 -36.18 11.93 14.82
N ALA A 6 -37.10 11.45 13.98
CA ALA A 6 -36.79 10.49 12.92
C ALA A 6 -35.77 11.03 11.91
N ARG A 7 -35.90 12.31 11.50
CA ARG A 7 -34.91 12.98 10.63
C ARG A 7 -33.54 13.10 11.29
N ARG A 8 -33.48 13.42 12.58
CA ARG A 8 -32.20 13.49 13.33
C ARG A 8 -31.52 12.14 13.43
N SER A 9 -32.28 11.06 13.67
CA SER A 9 -31.76 9.68 13.70
C SER A 9 -31.26 9.19 12.33
N LEU A 10 -31.93 9.56 11.24
CA LEU A 10 -31.47 9.25 9.87
C LEU A 10 -30.18 9.99 9.51
N LEU A 11 -30.05 11.25 9.93
CA LEU A 11 -28.85 12.06 9.74
C LEU A 11 -27.65 11.48 10.51
N SER A 12 -27.83 11.05 11.76
CA SER A 12 -26.74 10.44 12.52
C SER A 12 -26.34 9.06 11.99
N LEU A 13 -27.28 8.26 11.47
CA LEU A 13 -26.94 6.99 10.83
C LEU A 13 -26.16 7.18 9.51
N ALA A 14 -26.54 8.16 8.69
CA ALA A 14 -25.81 8.49 7.46
C ALA A 14 -24.38 8.98 7.76
N LEU A 15 -24.20 9.74 8.84
CA LEU A 15 -22.89 10.21 9.27
C LEU A 15 -21.98 9.04 9.71
N VAL A 16 -22.49 8.10 10.52
CA VAL A 16 -21.72 6.92 10.97
C VAL A 16 -21.29 6.02 9.81
N LEU A 17 -22.17 5.81 8.83
CA LEU A 17 -21.86 5.01 7.64
C LEU A 17 -20.90 5.73 6.67
N GLY A 18 -20.92 7.06 6.62
CA GLY A 18 -19.98 7.84 5.80
C GLY A 18 -18.54 7.77 6.33
N LEU A 19 -18.36 7.80 7.66
CA LEU A 19 -17.03 7.81 8.28
C LEU A 19 -16.29 6.45 8.22
N SER A 20 -17.00 5.34 8.03
CA SER A 20 -16.38 4.00 7.99
C SER A 20 -15.49 3.77 6.77
N SER A 21 -15.63 4.61 5.74
CA SER A 21 -14.92 4.50 4.46
C SER A 21 -13.63 5.34 4.37
N LEU A 22 -13.31 6.11 5.41
CA LEU A 22 -12.19 7.06 5.38
C LEU A 22 -10.91 6.53 6.04
N ALA A 23 -10.91 5.31 6.58
CA ALA A 23 -9.72 4.71 7.17
C ALA A 23 -8.77 4.19 6.08
N HIS A 24 -7.89 5.05 5.58
CA HIS A 24 -6.76 4.65 4.74
C HIS A 24 -5.51 4.51 5.63
N ALA A 25 -5.05 3.27 5.84
CA ALA A 25 -3.78 3.01 6.49
C ALA A 25 -2.66 3.08 5.44
N ASP A 26 -1.48 3.59 5.84
CA ASP A 26 -0.31 3.60 4.96
C ASP A 26 0.12 2.16 4.65
N VAL A 27 -0.04 1.76 3.38
CA VAL A 27 0.35 0.42 2.92
C VAL A 27 1.84 0.41 2.60
N THR A 28 2.61 -0.33 3.38
CA THR A 28 4.04 -0.56 3.11
C THR A 28 4.29 -2.02 2.74
N LEU A 29 4.89 -2.25 1.57
CA LEU A 29 5.33 -3.56 1.11
C LEU A 29 6.85 -3.69 1.22
N LEU A 30 7.33 -4.88 1.55
CA LEU A 30 8.75 -5.23 1.48
C LEU A 30 8.98 -6.16 0.30
N ASN A 31 9.74 -5.70 -0.68
CA ASN A 31 10.23 -6.51 -1.78
C ASN A 31 11.58 -7.12 -1.38
N VAL A 32 11.64 -8.45 -1.28
CA VAL A 32 12.88 -9.20 -1.06
C VAL A 32 13.32 -9.80 -2.39
N SER A 33 14.42 -9.30 -2.95
CA SER A 33 14.94 -9.72 -4.24
C SER A 33 16.43 -10.02 -4.18
N TYR A 34 16.93 -10.82 -5.13
CA TYR A 34 18.36 -11.10 -5.25
C TYR A 34 19.11 -9.88 -5.82
N ASP A 35 20.39 -9.75 -5.44
CA ASP A 35 21.25 -8.65 -5.91
C ASP A 35 21.29 -8.49 -7.45
N PRO A 36 21.35 -9.57 -8.27
CA PRO A 36 21.35 -9.45 -9.72
C PRO A 36 20.06 -8.84 -10.31
N THR A 37 18.94 -8.89 -9.58
CA THR A 37 17.64 -8.35 -10.01
C THR A 37 17.30 -7.00 -9.38
N ARG A 38 18.23 -6.40 -8.62
CA ARG A 38 18.00 -5.15 -7.88
C ARG A 38 17.53 -4.01 -8.79
N GLU A 39 18.19 -3.82 -9.92
CA GLU A 39 17.91 -2.72 -10.85
C GLU A 39 16.53 -2.88 -11.49
N LEU A 40 16.19 -4.11 -11.91
CA LEU A 40 14.85 -4.44 -12.38
C LEU A 40 13.77 -4.06 -11.36
N TYR A 41 13.98 -4.42 -10.09
CA TYR A 41 12.99 -4.15 -9.04
C TYR A 41 12.93 -2.69 -8.61
N GLN A 42 13.98 -1.89 -8.78
CA GLN A 42 13.88 -0.44 -8.60
C GLN A 42 12.84 0.15 -9.55
N ASP A 43 12.95 -0.15 -10.84
CA ASP A 43 12.05 0.38 -11.85
C ASP A 43 10.64 -0.20 -11.71
N TYR A 44 10.55 -1.51 -11.49
CA TYR A 44 9.27 -2.18 -11.32
C TYR A 44 8.50 -1.68 -10.09
N ASN A 45 9.17 -1.47 -8.95
CA ASN A 45 8.51 -0.99 -7.73
C ASN A 45 7.89 0.41 -7.95
N ALA A 46 8.59 1.29 -8.67
CA ALA A 46 8.05 2.61 -9.03
C ALA A 46 6.86 2.51 -9.99
N ALA A 47 6.92 1.62 -10.98
CA ALA A 47 5.81 1.37 -11.90
C ALA A 47 4.59 0.78 -11.17
N PHE A 48 4.82 -0.16 -10.25
CA PHE A 48 3.78 -0.79 -9.44
C PHE A 48 3.06 0.22 -8.55
N ALA A 49 3.79 1.10 -7.85
CA ALA A 49 3.18 2.12 -7.00
C ALA A 49 2.26 3.06 -7.81
N LYS A 50 2.70 3.48 -9.01
CA LYS A 50 1.88 4.29 -9.93
C LYS A 50 0.64 3.53 -10.39
N TYR A 51 0.80 2.27 -10.80
CA TYR A 51 -0.30 1.40 -11.21
C TYR A 51 -1.33 1.23 -10.08
N TRP A 52 -0.87 0.96 -8.85
CA TRP A 52 -1.72 0.78 -7.68
C TRP A 52 -2.55 2.02 -7.42
N LYS A 53 -1.90 3.19 -7.34
CA LYS A 53 -2.60 4.47 -7.13
C LYS A 53 -3.62 4.76 -8.23
N ALA A 54 -3.31 4.44 -9.48
CA ALA A 54 -4.27 4.61 -10.57
C ALA A 54 -5.50 3.70 -10.41
N LYS A 55 -5.28 2.46 -9.95
CA LYS A 55 -6.30 1.41 -9.84
C LYS A 55 -7.18 1.53 -8.60
N THR A 56 -6.58 1.76 -7.44
CA THR A 56 -7.26 1.69 -6.13
C THR A 56 -7.45 3.07 -5.50
N LYS A 57 -6.75 4.09 -6.01
CA LYS A 57 -6.65 5.44 -5.39
C LYS A 57 -5.89 5.45 -4.07
N GLU A 58 -5.23 4.35 -3.72
CA GLU A 58 -4.40 4.25 -2.52
C GLU A 58 -2.93 4.49 -2.84
N ASP A 59 -2.20 5.05 -1.87
CA ASP A 59 -0.76 5.14 -1.91
C ASP A 59 -0.13 3.87 -1.31
N VAL A 60 0.89 3.34 -1.98
CA VAL A 60 1.68 2.21 -1.49
C VAL A 60 3.16 2.58 -1.52
N THR A 61 3.84 2.33 -0.40
CA THR A 61 5.29 2.47 -0.29
C THR A 61 5.93 1.10 -0.44
N VAL A 62 6.86 0.94 -1.38
CA VAL A 62 7.60 -0.32 -1.54
C VAL A 62 9.02 -0.10 -1.03
N LYS A 63 9.37 -0.79 0.05
CA LYS A 63 10.75 -0.93 0.54
C LYS A 63 11.40 -2.13 -0.12
N ALA A 64 12.70 -2.06 -0.34
CA ALA A 64 13.45 -3.16 -0.92
C ALA A 64 14.51 -3.69 0.05
N SER A 65 14.65 -5.01 0.10
CA SER A 65 15.74 -5.70 0.78
C SER A 65 16.44 -6.59 -0.23
N HIS A 66 17.77 -6.48 -0.27
CA HIS A 66 18.64 -7.22 -1.16
C HIS A 66 19.77 -7.76 -0.29
N GLY A 67 19.62 -9.00 0.15
CA GLY A 67 20.57 -9.65 1.04
C GLY A 67 20.33 -11.15 1.06
N GLY A 68 21.36 -11.92 0.69
CA GLY A 68 21.35 -13.39 0.68
C GLY A 68 21.62 -13.98 -0.71
N SER A 69 22.43 -15.06 -0.74
CA SER A 69 23.04 -15.75 -1.89
C SER A 69 23.93 -14.94 -2.84
N GLY A 70 23.54 -13.77 -3.34
CA GLY A 70 24.35 -13.00 -4.32
C GLY A 70 25.72 -12.57 -3.76
N LYS A 71 25.74 -12.08 -2.52
CA LYS A 71 26.96 -11.72 -1.78
C LYS A 71 27.82 -12.95 -1.40
N GLN A 72 27.19 -14.11 -1.16
CA GLN A 72 27.87 -15.38 -0.89
C GLN A 72 28.42 -16.04 -2.17
N ALA A 73 27.70 -15.94 -3.28
CA ALA A 73 28.16 -16.39 -4.59
C ALA A 73 29.33 -15.53 -5.09
N ARG A 74 29.27 -14.22 -4.86
CA ARG A 74 30.39 -13.30 -5.08
C ARG A 74 31.60 -13.66 -4.23
N SER A 75 31.47 -14.08 -2.97
CA SER A 75 32.64 -14.53 -2.18
C SER A 75 33.30 -15.85 -2.64
N VAL A 76 32.69 -16.55 -3.61
CA VAL A 76 33.31 -17.71 -4.27
C VAL A 76 34.04 -17.30 -5.56
N ILE A 77 33.64 -16.19 -6.18
CA ILE A 77 34.19 -15.67 -7.44
C ILE A 77 35.25 -14.58 -7.21
N ASP A 78 34.96 -13.65 -6.29
CA ASP A 78 35.85 -12.58 -5.79
C ASP A 78 36.87 -13.17 -4.79
#